data_AF-A0A2V5M0Q3-F1
#
_entry.id   AF-A0A2V5M0Q3-F1
#
_cell.length_a   1.000
_cell.length_b   1.000
_cell.length_c   1.000
_cell.angle_alpha   90.00
_cell.angle_beta   90.00
_cell.angle_gamma   90.00
#
_symmetry.space_group_name_H-M   'P 1'
#
loop_
_entity.id
_entity.type
_entity.pdbx_description
1 polymer ?
#
loop_
_entity_poly.entity_id
_entity_poly.type
_entity_poly.pdbx_seq_one_letter_code
_entity_poly.pdbx_strand_id
1 'polypeptide(L)'
;TQTPAQRVSQYLAMPVEEHVAFLKQEDLTLAELLNRLPIPNRPEALVPPRLPPYFRTLDRERRARMTEECARGGRLATSIQQVWGPLFTPPPPPYIPKDQFMAMMKEAIETRFRDTTTAVQKLRARSGKIVFVRLPVSGGLKALENQITPRNQTWEPLLQRTGVPGIHFEDFPELAGFNCPEWSHLSAGDSVEFSKRLVPHLRTALQM
;
A
#
# COMPACT_ATOMS: atom_id res chain seq x y z
N THR A 1 -28.97 -19.58 -9.16
CA THR A 1 -30.09 -18.76 -8.65
C THR A 1 -30.06 -18.78 -7.13
N GLN A 2 -30.18 -17.63 -6.47
CA GLN A 2 -30.18 -17.54 -4.99
C GLN A 2 -31.62 -17.63 -4.44
N THR A 3 -31.83 -18.39 -3.37
CA THR A 3 -33.11 -18.46 -2.63
C THR A 3 -33.34 -17.20 -1.80
N PRO A 4 -34.58 -16.89 -1.38
CA PRO A 4 -34.86 -15.80 -0.45
C PRO A 4 -34.04 -15.89 0.85
N ALA A 5 -33.89 -17.10 1.41
CA ALA A 5 -33.07 -17.33 2.60
C ALA A 5 -31.58 -17.02 2.36
N GLN A 6 -31.04 -17.37 1.19
CA GLN A 6 -29.66 -17.03 0.83
C GLN A 6 -29.46 -15.52 0.68
N ARG A 7 -30.44 -14.80 0.12
CA ARG A 7 -30.39 -13.33 0.00
C ARG A 7 -30.43 -12.65 1.36
N VAL A 8 -31.32 -13.10 2.25
CA VAL A 8 -31.43 -12.57 3.62
C VAL A 8 -30.16 -12.88 4.41
N SER A 9 -29.66 -14.12 4.33
CA SER A 9 -28.41 -14.52 4.96
C SER A 9 -27.25 -13.62 4.50
N GLN A 10 -27.07 -13.42 3.19
CA GLN A 10 -26.04 -12.53 2.67
C GLN A 10 -26.24 -11.08 3.13
N TYR A 11 -27.46 -10.56 3.08
CA TYR A 11 -27.76 -9.18 3.48
C TYR A 11 -27.46 -8.90 4.95
N LEU A 12 -27.70 -9.87 5.83
CA LEU A 12 -27.37 -9.78 7.25
C LEU A 12 -25.89 -10.08 7.52
N ALA A 13 -25.31 -11.05 6.81
CA ALA A 13 -23.92 -11.45 6.99
C ALA A 13 -22.96 -10.32 6.64
N MET A 14 -23.11 -9.63 5.51
CA MET A 14 -22.14 -8.59 5.11
C MET A 14 -21.89 -7.50 6.20
N PRO A 15 -22.92 -6.82 6.75
CA PRO A 15 -22.68 -5.85 7.82
C PRO A 15 -22.25 -6.51 9.13
N VAL A 16 -22.76 -7.69 9.47
CA VAL A 16 -22.38 -8.37 10.72
C VAL A 16 -20.93 -8.85 10.67
N GLU A 17 -20.48 -9.41 9.57
CA GLU A 17 -19.11 -9.91 9.37
C GLU A 17 -18.07 -8.78 9.34
N GLU A 18 -18.44 -7.60 8.83
CA GLU A 18 -17.56 -6.42 8.85
C GLU A 18 -17.33 -5.89 10.28
N HIS A 19 -18.33 -6.05 11.17
CA HIS A 19 -18.33 -5.45 12.51
C HIS A 19 -18.09 -6.46 13.64
N VAL A 20 -18.37 -7.74 13.42
CA VAL A 20 -18.20 -8.83 14.38
C VAL A 20 -17.05 -9.70 13.91
N ALA A 21 -16.12 -10.01 14.82
CA ALA A 21 -14.78 -10.59 14.59
C ALA A 21 -14.70 -11.91 13.78
N PHE A 22 -15.80 -12.44 13.24
CA PHE A 22 -15.91 -13.70 12.52
C PHE A 22 -15.05 -13.78 11.24
N LEU A 23 -14.71 -12.65 10.59
CA LEU A 23 -13.95 -12.63 9.33
C LEU A 23 -12.60 -11.92 9.39
N LYS A 24 -12.06 -11.64 10.57
CA LYS A 24 -10.70 -11.11 10.70
C LYS A 24 -9.65 -12.21 10.47
N GLN A 25 -9.74 -12.91 9.33
CA GLN A 25 -8.86 -14.03 8.97
C GLN A 25 -7.38 -13.63 8.96
N GLU A 26 -7.10 -12.36 8.63
CA GLU A 26 -5.75 -11.82 8.62
C GLU A 26 -5.27 -11.34 10.01
N ASP A 27 -6.16 -11.13 10.99
CA ASP A 27 -5.82 -10.50 12.26
C ASP A 27 -6.07 -11.36 13.52
N LEU A 28 -7.07 -12.24 13.51
CA LEU A 28 -7.64 -12.88 14.71
C LEU A 28 -7.83 -14.40 14.57
N THR A 29 -7.20 -15.05 13.59
CA THR A 29 -7.14 -16.52 13.56
C THR A 29 -6.27 -17.02 14.71
N LEU A 30 -6.50 -18.26 15.16
CA LEU A 30 -5.64 -18.87 16.19
C LEU A 30 -4.16 -18.80 15.78
N ALA A 31 -3.84 -19.08 14.52
CA ALA A 31 -2.47 -19.00 14.00
C ALA A 31 -1.88 -17.58 14.18
N GLU A 32 -2.66 -16.55 13.84
CA GLU A 32 -2.22 -15.16 13.99
C GLU A 32 -2.13 -14.72 15.46
N LEU A 33 -3.03 -15.19 16.32
CA LEU A 33 -2.96 -14.94 17.76
C LEU A 33 -1.76 -15.64 18.40
N LEU A 34 -1.43 -16.86 17.98
CA LEU A 34 -0.24 -17.59 18.42
C LEU A 34 1.05 -16.88 18.03
N ASN A 35 1.08 -16.26 16.85
CA ASN A 35 2.22 -15.43 16.47
C ASN A 35 2.41 -14.30 17.50
N ARG A 36 1.35 -13.71 18.03
CA ARG A 36 1.40 -12.53 18.94
C ARG A 36 1.74 -12.84 20.38
N LEU A 37 2.01 -14.09 20.73
CA LEU A 37 2.52 -14.42 22.05
C LEU A 37 3.80 -13.60 22.33
N PRO A 38 3.98 -13.04 23.53
CA PRO A 38 5.13 -12.20 23.88
C PRO A 38 6.39 -13.06 24.10
N ILE A 39 6.71 -13.91 23.12
CA ILE A 39 7.90 -14.74 23.12
C ILE A 39 9.05 -13.86 22.65
N PRO A 40 10.09 -13.65 23.47
CA PRO A 40 11.22 -12.84 23.06
C PRO A 40 11.91 -13.47 21.86
N ASN A 41 12.29 -12.63 20.91
CA ASN A 41 13.15 -13.06 19.81
C ASN A 41 14.48 -13.60 20.36
N ARG A 42 15.03 -14.63 19.71
CA ARG A 42 16.40 -15.06 20.00
C ARG A 42 17.39 -13.89 19.81
N PRO A 43 18.53 -13.88 20.52
CA PRO A 43 19.59 -12.91 20.26
C PRO A 43 19.90 -12.82 18.75
N GLU A 44 20.06 -11.60 18.24
CA GLU A 44 20.40 -11.31 16.84
C GLU A 44 19.34 -11.71 15.79
N ALA A 45 18.13 -12.06 16.20
CA ALA A 45 17.08 -12.35 15.24
C ALA A 45 16.68 -11.11 14.43
N LEU A 46 16.78 -11.21 13.12
CA LEU A 46 16.22 -10.24 12.19
C LEU A 46 14.75 -10.60 11.94
N VAL A 47 13.86 -10.11 12.79
CA VAL A 47 12.41 -10.33 12.66
C VAL A 47 11.77 -9.04 12.16
N PRO A 48 11.02 -9.08 11.04
CA PRO A 48 10.35 -7.88 10.54
C PRO A 48 9.32 -7.39 11.57
N PRO A 49 9.12 -6.08 11.68
CA PRO A 49 8.07 -5.53 12.51
C PRO A 49 6.71 -6.06 12.02
N ARG A 50 5.80 -6.34 12.96
CA ARG A 50 4.47 -6.86 12.63
C ARG A 50 3.46 -5.73 12.66
N LEU A 51 2.60 -5.70 11.65
CA LEU A 51 1.47 -4.79 11.66
C LEU A 51 0.49 -5.20 12.77
N PRO A 52 0.02 -4.25 13.60
CA PRO A 52 -1.02 -4.52 14.57
C PRO A 52 -2.35 -4.89 13.87
N PRO A 53 -3.22 -5.65 14.54
CA PRO A 53 -4.56 -5.94 14.02
C PRO A 53 -5.39 -4.66 13.88
N TYR A 54 -6.54 -4.77 13.22
CA TYR A 54 -7.48 -3.67 13.05
C TYR A 54 -6.93 -2.53 12.19
N PHE A 55 -5.89 -2.77 11.40
CA PHE A 55 -5.40 -1.78 10.44
C PHE A 55 -6.47 -1.44 9.38
N ARG A 56 -7.10 -2.48 8.83
CA ARG A 56 -8.15 -2.36 7.81
C ARG A 56 -9.31 -3.32 8.05
N THR A 57 -10.42 -3.06 7.39
CA THR A 57 -11.52 -3.98 7.17
C THR A 57 -11.74 -4.21 5.67
N LEU A 58 -12.48 -5.25 5.32
CA LEU A 58 -12.94 -5.51 3.96
C LEU A 58 -14.45 -5.35 3.92
N ASP A 59 -14.92 -4.45 3.07
CA ASP A 59 -16.36 -4.28 2.87
C ASP A 59 -16.93 -5.31 1.89
N ARG A 60 -18.24 -5.24 1.66
CA ARG A 60 -18.95 -6.18 0.79
C ARG A 60 -18.50 -6.16 -0.67
N GLU A 61 -17.93 -5.06 -1.12
CA GLU A 61 -17.35 -4.90 -2.46
C GLU A 61 -15.88 -5.35 -2.51
N ARG A 62 -15.37 -5.98 -1.43
CA ARG A 62 -13.97 -6.38 -1.24
C ARG A 62 -13.00 -5.19 -1.26
N ARG A 63 -13.47 -3.99 -0.90
CA ARG A 63 -12.60 -2.84 -0.77
C ARG A 63 -11.93 -2.90 0.60
N ALA A 64 -10.61 -2.81 0.60
CA ALA A 64 -9.84 -2.59 1.80
C ALA A 64 -10.07 -1.15 2.29
N ARG A 65 -10.56 -1.00 3.51
CA ARG A 65 -10.79 0.30 4.15
C ARG A 65 -10.02 0.39 5.45
N MET A 66 -9.22 1.44 5.62
CA MET A 66 -8.61 1.73 6.92
C MET A 66 -9.72 1.83 7.97
N THR A 67 -9.52 1.19 9.12
CA THR A 67 -10.51 1.29 10.20
C THR A 67 -10.56 2.71 10.75
N GLU A 68 -11.71 3.08 11.29
CA GLU A 68 -11.90 4.39 11.92
C GLU A 68 -10.96 4.60 13.11
N GLU A 69 -10.64 3.53 13.86
CA GLU A 69 -9.66 3.57 14.95
C GLU A 69 -8.26 3.96 14.46
N CYS A 70 -7.83 3.44 13.31
CA CYS A 70 -6.56 3.84 12.70
C CYS A 70 -6.66 5.25 12.09
N ALA A 71 -7.79 5.60 11.48
CA ALA A 71 -7.96 6.86 10.77
C ALA A 71 -7.95 8.10 11.67
N ARG A 72 -8.50 8.01 12.89
CA ARG A 72 -8.57 9.12 13.86
C ARG A 72 -7.20 9.60 14.36
N GLY A 73 -6.13 8.86 14.09
CA GLY A 73 -4.85 9.07 14.73
C GLY A 73 -4.89 8.61 16.19
N GLY A 74 -3.72 8.27 16.72
CA GLY A 74 -3.59 7.70 18.07
C GLY A 74 -2.74 6.45 18.06
N ARG A 75 -2.90 5.61 19.09
CA ARG A 75 -1.98 4.50 19.37
C ARG A 75 -1.84 3.54 18.19
N LEU A 76 -2.95 3.12 17.57
CA LEU A 76 -2.92 2.17 16.46
C LEU A 76 -2.15 2.73 15.26
N ALA A 77 -2.48 3.96 14.83
CA ALA A 77 -1.78 4.64 13.74
C ALA A 77 -0.29 4.83 14.07
N THR A 78 0.05 5.33 15.26
CA THR A 78 1.44 5.52 15.69
C THR A 78 2.20 4.19 15.75
N SER A 79 1.57 3.11 16.20
CA SER A 79 2.20 1.78 16.17
C SER A 79 2.54 1.35 14.74
N ILE A 80 1.63 1.56 13.77
CA ILE A 80 1.89 1.25 12.35
C ILE A 80 2.98 2.15 11.76
N GLN A 81 3.00 3.43 12.11
CA GLN A 81 4.06 4.35 11.69
C GLN A 81 5.47 3.83 12.04
N GLN A 82 5.64 3.23 13.23
CA GLN A 82 6.91 2.63 13.65
C GLN A 82 7.31 1.37 12.86
N VAL A 83 6.35 0.72 12.18
CA VAL A 83 6.60 -0.47 11.33
C VAL A 83 7.21 -0.06 10.00
N TRP A 84 6.84 1.11 9.45
CA TRP A 84 7.25 1.48 8.09
C TRP A 84 8.75 1.64 7.92
N GLY A 85 9.43 2.34 8.84
CA GLY A 85 10.88 2.56 8.74
C GLY A 85 11.65 1.25 8.54
N PRO A 86 11.61 0.30 9.48
CA PRO A 86 12.34 -0.98 9.34
C PRO A 86 11.88 -1.84 8.16
N LEU A 87 10.61 -1.71 7.72
CA LEU A 87 10.12 -2.45 6.55
C LEU A 87 10.75 -1.95 5.24
N PHE A 88 10.96 -0.63 5.10
CA PHE A 88 11.54 -0.02 3.90
C PHE A 88 13.07 0.10 3.94
N THR A 89 13.68 0.02 5.12
CA THR A 89 15.14 -0.05 5.30
C THR A 89 15.54 -1.29 6.10
N PRO A 90 15.33 -2.51 5.57
CA PRO A 90 15.82 -3.70 6.24
C PRO A 90 17.35 -3.64 6.30
N PRO A 91 17.98 -4.02 7.44
CA PRO A 91 19.42 -4.12 7.50
C PRO A 91 19.91 -5.17 6.49
N PRO A 92 21.09 -4.97 5.86
CA PRO A 92 21.67 -5.99 5.01
C PRO A 92 21.89 -7.27 5.84
N PRO A 93 21.70 -8.47 5.26
CA PRO A 93 22.03 -9.70 5.94
C PRO A 93 23.50 -9.68 6.40
N PRO A 94 23.83 -10.12 7.63
CA PRO A 94 25.17 -9.94 8.21
C PRO A 94 26.27 -10.71 7.46
N TYR A 95 25.88 -11.66 6.62
CA TYR A 95 26.76 -12.49 5.80
C TYR A 95 26.94 -11.98 4.36
N ILE A 96 26.34 -10.85 3.99
CA ILE A 96 26.51 -10.22 2.67
C ILE A 96 27.27 -8.90 2.84
N PRO A 97 28.44 -8.73 2.20
CA PRO A 97 29.15 -7.46 2.15
C PRO A 97 28.25 -6.31 1.67
N LYS A 98 28.41 -5.12 2.27
CA LYS A 98 27.51 -3.98 2.05
C LYS A 98 27.46 -3.55 0.57
N ASP A 99 28.61 -3.51 -0.10
CA ASP A 99 28.75 -3.19 -1.51
C ASP A 99 28.02 -4.20 -2.40
N GLN A 100 28.15 -5.49 -2.10
CA GLN A 100 27.42 -6.55 -2.80
C GLN A 100 25.91 -6.42 -2.59
N PHE A 101 25.45 -6.14 -1.36
CA PHE A 101 24.04 -5.91 -1.07
C PHE A 101 23.48 -4.71 -1.85
N MET A 102 24.22 -3.60 -1.90
CA MET A 102 23.82 -2.42 -2.68
C MET A 102 23.78 -2.71 -4.19
N ALA A 103 24.70 -3.51 -4.71
CA ALA A 103 24.67 -3.96 -6.10
C ALA A 103 23.44 -4.83 -6.39
N MET A 104 23.09 -5.76 -5.49
CA MET A 104 21.87 -6.56 -5.59
C MET A 104 20.61 -5.69 -5.60
N MET A 105 20.54 -4.67 -4.74
CA MET A 105 19.42 -3.73 -4.71
C MET A 105 19.31 -2.93 -6.01
N LYS A 106 20.43 -2.46 -6.56
CA LYS A 106 20.46 -1.76 -7.85
C LYS A 106 19.95 -2.66 -8.98
N GLU A 107 20.39 -3.92 -9.02
CA GLU A 107 19.93 -4.89 -10.01
C GLU A 107 18.43 -5.22 -9.85
N ALA A 108 17.93 -5.29 -8.62
CA ALA A 108 16.51 -5.48 -8.34
C ALA A 108 15.66 -4.30 -8.85
N ILE A 109 16.14 -3.07 -8.68
CA ILE A 109 15.50 -1.86 -9.22
C ILE A 109 15.49 -1.89 -10.76
N GLU A 110 16.61 -2.18 -11.39
CA GLU A 110 16.70 -2.29 -12.86
C GLU A 110 15.81 -3.42 -13.41
N THR A 111 15.77 -4.56 -12.72
CA THR A 111 14.84 -5.65 -13.03
C THR A 111 13.40 -5.16 -12.98
N ARG A 112 13.01 -4.40 -11.94
CA ARG A 112 11.66 -3.85 -11.84
C ARG A 112 11.32 -2.91 -12.99
N PHE A 113 12.26 -2.09 -13.46
CA PHE A 113 12.05 -1.27 -14.66
C PHE A 113 11.83 -2.12 -15.91
N ARG A 114 12.62 -3.19 -16.11
CA ARG A 114 12.47 -4.11 -17.25
C ARG A 114 11.13 -4.84 -17.22
N ASP A 115 10.74 -5.36 -16.05
CA ASP A 115 9.46 -6.05 -15.86
C ASP A 115 8.28 -5.13 -16.14
N THR A 116 8.34 -3.90 -15.64
CA THR A 116 7.27 -2.91 -15.85
C THR A 116 7.19 -2.50 -17.32
N THR A 117 8.32 -2.29 -17.98
CA THR A 117 8.36 -2.00 -19.44
C THR A 117 7.77 -3.14 -20.25
N THR A 118 8.11 -4.38 -19.91
CA THR A 118 7.56 -5.59 -20.55
C THR A 118 6.04 -5.69 -20.34
N ALA A 119 5.55 -5.41 -19.13
CA ALA A 119 4.13 -5.40 -18.83
C ALA A 119 3.38 -4.33 -19.62
N VAL A 120 3.93 -3.11 -19.69
CA VAL A 120 3.39 -2.00 -20.50
C VAL A 120 3.28 -2.39 -21.98
N GLN A 121 4.33 -3.00 -22.56
CA GLN A 121 4.32 -3.45 -23.95
C GLN A 121 3.22 -4.50 -24.19
N LYS A 122 3.07 -5.47 -23.29
CA LYS A 122 2.01 -6.50 -23.39
C LYS A 122 0.61 -5.90 -23.30
N LEU A 123 0.39 -4.90 -22.44
CA LEU A 123 -0.90 -4.21 -22.31
C LEU A 123 -1.20 -3.37 -23.57
N ARG A 124 -0.22 -2.64 -24.09
CA ARG A 124 -0.36 -1.86 -25.34
C ARG A 124 -0.65 -2.74 -26.55
N ALA A 125 -0.02 -3.91 -26.65
CA ALA A 125 -0.30 -4.87 -27.72
C ALA A 125 -1.76 -5.36 -27.73
N ARG A 126 -2.48 -5.20 -26.60
CA ARG A 126 -3.91 -5.50 -26.45
C ARG A 126 -4.77 -4.22 -26.47
N SER A 127 -4.25 -3.13 -27.01
CA SER A 127 -4.88 -1.80 -27.04
C SER A 127 -5.19 -1.21 -25.65
N GLY A 128 -4.53 -1.69 -24.59
CA GLY A 128 -4.70 -1.17 -23.25
C GLY A 128 -4.13 0.24 -23.12
N LYS A 129 -4.95 1.19 -22.66
CA LYS A 129 -4.48 2.50 -22.21
C LYS A 129 -3.97 2.38 -20.77
N ILE A 130 -2.81 2.99 -20.50
CA ILE A 130 -2.13 2.87 -19.20
C ILE A 130 -1.81 4.28 -18.71
N VAL A 131 -2.01 4.51 -17.41
CA VAL A 131 -1.55 5.68 -16.67
C VAL A 131 -0.91 5.18 -15.38
N PHE A 132 0.24 5.72 -14.99
CA PHE A 132 0.81 5.47 -13.67
C PHE A 132 0.31 6.51 -12.67
N VAL A 133 -0.04 6.09 -11.46
CA VAL A 133 -0.49 6.99 -10.39
C VAL A 133 0.41 6.78 -9.17
N ARG A 134 1.08 7.84 -8.71
CA ARG A 134 1.76 7.85 -7.41
C ARG A 134 0.80 8.40 -6.38
N LEU A 135 0.34 7.53 -5.48
CA LEU A 135 -0.57 7.88 -4.40
C LEU A 135 0.10 8.74 -3.32
N PRO A 136 -0.66 9.51 -2.53
CA PRO A 136 -0.15 10.28 -1.41
C PRO A 136 0.59 9.41 -0.39
N VAL A 137 1.66 9.98 0.15
CA VAL A 137 2.44 9.48 1.28
C VAL A 137 2.74 10.70 2.16
N SER A 138 2.80 10.53 3.47
CA SER A 138 2.96 11.66 4.42
C SER A 138 3.94 11.33 5.54
N GLY A 139 4.20 12.31 6.41
CA GLY A 139 4.99 12.13 7.63
C GLY A 139 6.38 11.51 7.42
N GLY A 140 6.77 10.64 8.35
CA GLY A 140 8.10 10.04 8.38
C GLY A 140 8.41 9.15 7.18
N LEU A 141 7.41 8.43 6.65
CA LEU A 141 7.61 7.58 5.47
C LEU A 141 7.91 8.42 4.22
N LYS A 142 7.23 9.56 4.03
CA LYS A 142 7.54 10.47 2.93
C LYS A 142 8.97 10.99 3.01
N ALA A 143 9.42 11.40 4.19
CA ALA A 143 10.79 11.87 4.39
C ALA A 143 11.81 10.77 4.06
N LEU A 144 11.52 9.53 4.48
CA LEU A 144 12.34 8.37 4.18
C LEU A 144 12.41 8.10 2.68
N GLU A 145 11.27 7.97 2.00
CA GLU A 145 11.22 7.70 0.56
C GLU A 145 11.93 8.78 -0.27
N ASN A 146 11.78 10.06 0.11
CA ASN A 146 12.52 11.15 -0.53
C ASN A 146 14.04 10.98 -0.44
N GLN A 147 14.53 10.31 0.61
CA GLN A 147 15.95 10.03 0.79
C GLN A 147 16.40 8.76 0.04
N ILE A 148 15.64 7.66 0.15
CA ILE A 148 16.10 6.34 -0.31
C ILE A 148 15.61 5.97 -1.72
N THR A 149 14.51 6.56 -2.16
CA THR A 149 13.88 6.32 -3.46
C THR A 149 13.42 7.64 -4.08
N PRO A 150 14.33 8.61 -4.28
CA PRO A 150 13.94 9.93 -4.76
C PRO A 150 13.30 9.84 -6.15
N ARG A 151 12.37 10.76 -6.41
CA ARG A 151 11.56 10.81 -7.64
C ARG A 151 12.41 10.77 -8.91
N ASN A 152 13.51 11.50 -8.95
CA ASN A 152 14.41 11.58 -10.10
C ASN A 152 15.20 10.29 -10.39
N GLN A 153 15.28 9.36 -9.42
CA GLN A 153 15.95 8.07 -9.60
C GLN A 153 14.96 6.91 -9.81
N THR A 154 13.69 7.11 -9.46
CA THR A 154 12.68 6.03 -9.49
C THR A 154 11.51 6.36 -10.41
N TRP A 155 10.72 7.37 -10.07
CA TRP A 155 9.51 7.77 -10.79
C TRP A 155 9.79 8.32 -12.19
N GLU A 156 10.70 9.28 -12.33
CA GLU A 156 11.00 9.91 -13.63
C GLU A 156 11.61 8.91 -14.64
N PRO A 157 12.60 8.07 -14.26
CA PRO A 157 13.09 7.02 -15.15
C PRO A 157 12.02 6.00 -15.53
N LEU A 158 11.08 5.66 -14.64
CA LEU A 158 9.95 4.79 -14.96
C LEU A 158 9.11 5.39 -16.10
N LEU A 159 8.72 6.66 -15.99
CA LEU A 159 7.92 7.33 -17.01
C LEU A 159 8.69 7.44 -18.33
N GLN A 160 9.98 7.81 -18.28
CA GLN A 160 10.82 7.93 -19.46
C GLN A 160 10.96 6.61 -20.22
N ARG A 161 11.25 5.51 -19.52
CA ARG A 161 11.46 4.19 -20.14
C ARG A 161 10.19 3.58 -20.72
N THR A 162 9.05 3.85 -20.10
CA THR A 162 7.77 3.28 -20.52
C THR A 162 7.01 4.18 -21.50
N GLY A 163 7.28 5.49 -21.50
CA GLY A 163 6.50 6.49 -22.22
C GLY A 163 5.03 6.50 -21.80
N VAL A 164 4.72 6.08 -20.57
CA VAL A 164 3.36 6.05 -20.01
C VAL A 164 3.12 7.38 -19.27
N PRO A 165 1.96 8.04 -19.44
CA PRO A 165 1.64 9.23 -18.67
C PRO A 165 1.59 8.90 -17.16
N GLY A 166 2.15 9.79 -16.35
CA GLY A 166 2.17 9.66 -14.90
C GLY A 166 1.39 10.78 -14.21
N ILE A 167 0.66 10.44 -13.15
CA ILE A 167 0.01 11.38 -12.24
C ILE A 167 0.69 11.22 -10.88
N HIS A 168 1.54 12.19 -10.52
CA HIS A 168 2.15 12.23 -9.19
C HIS A 168 1.30 13.14 -8.29
N PHE A 169 0.91 12.66 -7.11
CA PHE A 169 0.03 13.44 -6.23
C PHE A 169 0.58 14.85 -5.89
N GLU A 170 1.91 14.99 -5.77
CA GLU A 170 2.56 16.28 -5.51
C GLU A 170 2.48 17.28 -6.68
N ASP A 171 2.18 16.83 -7.91
CA ASP A 171 2.09 17.72 -9.07
C ASP A 171 0.77 18.51 -9.11
N PHE A 172 -0.20 18.14 -8.27
CA PHE A 172 -1.57 18.69 -8.28
C PHE A 172 -1.96 19.13 -6.87
N PRO A 173 -2.15 20.44 -6.60
CA PRO A 173 -2.47 20.94 -5.26
C PRO A 173 -3.65 20.23 -4.58
N GLU A 174 -4.68 19.87 -5.35
CA GLU A 174 -5.87 19.18 -4.87
C GLU A 174 -5.65 17.70 -4.53
N LEU A 175 -4.56 17.09 -5.02
CA LEU A 175 -4.09 15.73 -4.70
C LEU A 175 -2.97 15.72 -3.65
N ALA A 176 -2.24 16.84 -3.49
CA ALA A 176 -1.12 16.95 -2.55
C ALA A 176 -1.55 17.14 -1.09
N GLY A 177 -2.78 17.63 -0.85
CA GLY A 177 -3.26 18.02 0.47
C GLY A 177 -3.72 16.89 1.41
N PHE A 178 -3.62 15.63 1.00
CA PHE A 178 -4.08 14.50 1.81
C PHE A 178 -3.04 14.07 2.84
N ASN A 179 -3.48 13.79 4.06
CA ASN A 179 -2.65 13.21 5.11
C ASN A 179 -2.97 11.71 5.25
N CYS A 180 -1.94 10.86 5.31
CA CYS A 180 -2.10 9.44 5.57
C CYS A 180 -1.93 9.19 7.08
N PRO A 181 -2.96 8.73 7.81
CA PRO A 181 -2.90 8.60 9.26
C PRO A 181 -1.73 7.76 9.78
N GLU A 182 -1.36 6.70 9.05
CA GLU A 182 -0.19 5.87 9.33
C GLU A 182 0.98 6.10 8.36
N TRP A 183 0.97 7.21 7.61
CA TRP A 183 1.98 7.65 6.63
C TRP A 183 1.91 7.06 5.22
N SER A 184 1.27 5.92 4.97
CA SER A 184 1.27 5.24 3.65
C SER A 184 -0.09 5.21 2.95
N HIS A 185 -1.19 5.12 3.70
CA HIS A 185 -2.54 4.90 3.21
C HIS A 185 -3.50 6.03 3.60
N LEU A 186 -4.38 6.38 2.67
CA LEU A 186 -5.48 7.31 2.93
C LEU A 186 -6.50 6.69 3.89
N SER A 187 -7.15 7.54 4.70
CA SER A 187 -8.34 7.14 5.45
C SER A 187 -9.46 6.69 4.49
N ALA A 188 -10.47 5.97 5.00
CA ALA A 188 -11.60 5.55 4.17
C ALA A 188 -12.31 6.75 3.51
N GLY A 189 -12.54 7.83 4.26
CA GLY A 189 -13.12 9.08 3.74
C GLY A 189 -12.22 9.76 2.72
N ASP A 190 -10.94 9.94 3.04
CA ASP A 190 -9.98 10.59 2.13
C ASP A 190 -9.77 9.82 0.84
N SER A 191 -9.80 8.48 0.88
CA SER A 191 -9.69 7.68 -0.34
C SER A 191 -10.84 7.95 -1.33
N VAL A 192 -12.06 8.24 -0.82
CA VAL A 192 -13.21 8.60 -1.66
C VAL A 192 -12.99 9.97 -2.28
N GLU A 193 -12.56 10.94 -1.47
CA GLU A 193 -12.34 12.31 -1.91
C GLU A 193 -11.16 12.42 -2.89
N PHE A 194 -10.04 11.76 -2.60
CA PHE A 194 -8.90 11.62 -3.50
C PHE A 194 -9.32 11.01 -4.84
N SER A 195 -10.12 9.94 -4.82
CA SER A 195 -10.59 9.32 -6.08
C SER A 195 -11.40 10.30 -6.92
N LYS A 196 -12.29 11.09 -6.31
CA LYS A 196 -13.07 12.10 -7.04
C LYS A 196 -12.17 13.14 -7.70
N ARG A 197 -11.14 13.61 -6.99
CA ARG A 197 -10.18 14.61 -7.49
C ARG A 197 -9.21 14.05 -8.52
N LEU A 198 -8.92 12.75 -8.46
CA LEU A 198 -8.04 12.06 -9.41
C LEU A 198 -8.72 11.82 -10.77
N VAL A 199 -10.04 11.58 -10.80
CA VAL A 199 -10.77 11.20 -12.03
C VAL A 199 -10.59 12.20 -13.19
N PRO A 200 -10.68 13.53 -12.99
CA PRO A 200 -10.39 14.50 -14.05
C PRO A 200 -9.00 14.33 -14.66
N HIS A 201 -7.97 14.15 -13.83
CA HIS A 201 -6.59 13.95 -14.29
C HIS A 201 -6.43 12.65 -15.07
N LEU A 202 -7.09 11.58 -14.63
CA LEU A 202 -7.11 10.31 -15.36
C LEU A 202 -7.79 10.46 -16.73
N ARG A 203 -8.91 11.17 -16.82
CA ARG A 203 -9.60 11.43 -18.10
C ARG A 203 -8.70 12.20 -19.06
N THR A 204 -8.05 13.26 -18.60
CA THR A 204 -7.08 14.01 -19.39
C THR A 204 -5.92 13.12 -19.86
N ALA A 205 -5.31 12.35 -18.96
CA ALA A 205 -4.19 11.47 -19.30
C ALA A 205 -4.58 10.33 -20.27
N LEU A 206 -5.82 9.86 -20.20
CA LEU A 206 -6.36 8.80 -21.07
C LEU A 206 -6.98 9.32 -22.37
N GLN A 207 -7.13 10.64 -22.52
CA GLN A 207 -7.86 11.29 -23.62
C GLN A 207 -9.30 10.74 -23.71
N MET A 208 -10.04 10.87 -22.59
CA MET A 208 -11.43 10.41 -22.43
C MET A 208 -12.35 11.50 -21.90
#